data_AF-A0A0E9MYL9-F1
#
_entry.id   AF-A0A0E9MYL9-F1
#
_cell.length_a   1.000
_cell.length_b   1.000
_cell.length_c   1.000
_cell.angle_alpha   90.00
_cell.angle_beta   90.00
_cell.angle_gamma   90.00
#
_symmetry.space_group_name_H-M   'P 1'
#
loop_
_entity.id
_entity.type
_entity.pdbx_description
1 polymer ?
#
loop_
_entity_poly.entity_id
_entity_poly.type
_entity_poly.pdbx_seq_one_letter_code
_entity_poly.pdbx_strand_id
1 'polypeptide(L)'
;MGISVYASCGQPGETDQQHAGDSSPSATEQATVADSATMPDSAYSNTGAIVATQAALRMIYADDLKKGLIDSASRTFSIFETDLNNDGKSEILVGLSGSYFCGSGGCTILVLSSEGKPISTITVTEPPLIIASTNTNGWKDLFLQSRGKWHLARYDGKKYPSNPSVLPVAKEAPAATLTRALDPDHSKVKPLF
;
A
#
# COMPACT_ATOMS: atom_id res chain seq x y z
N MET A 1 -13.16 -44.23 -37.04
CA MET A 1 -14.58 -44.45 -37.41
C MET A 1 -15.42 -43.82 -36.31
N GLY A 2 -16.18 -42.80 -36.66
CA GLY A 2 -17.04 -42.09 -35.69
C GLY A 2 -18.30 -42.88 -35.35
N ILE A 3 -19.11 -42.33 -34.45
CA ILE A 3 -20.56 -42.15 -34.57
C ILE A 3 -21.04 -41.31 -33.37
N SER A 4 -22.03 -40.46 -33.67
CA SER A 4 -22.67 -39.42 -32.88
C SER A 4 -23.64 -39.88 -31.78
N VAL A 5 -23.73 -38.98 -30.80
CA VAL A 5 -24.85 -38.50 -29.95
C VAL A 5 -26.30 -38.89 -30.31
N TYR A 6 -27.11 -39.21 -29.29
CA TYR A 6 -28.52 -38.81 -29.08
C TYR A 6 -28.78 -38.80 -27.54
N ALA A 7 -29.13 -37.70 -26.84
CA ALA A 7 -30.35 -36.87 -26.80
C ALA A 7 -31.62 -37.59 -26.31
N SER A 8 -32.15 -37.18 -25.14
CA SER A 8 -33.58 -37.37 -24.79
C SER A 8 -34.04 -36.31 -23.78
N CYS A 9 -35.11 -35.61 -24.14
CA CYS A 9 -35.85 -34.61 -23.35
C CYS A 9 -37.06 -35.24 -22.62
N GLY A 10 -37.58 -34.57 -21.58
CA GLY A 10 -38.90 -34.81 -21.01
C GLY A 10 -39.38 -33.65 -20.12
N GLN A 11 -40.47 -32.99 -20.53
CA GLN A 11 -41.31 -32.05 -19.75
C GLN A 11 -42.76 -32.64 -19.64
N PRO A 12 -43.83 -31.90 -19.26
CA PRO A 12 -44.33 -31.60 -17.90
C PRO A 12 -45.86 -31.89 -17.74
N GLY A 13 -46.49 -31.51 -16.60
CA GLY A 13 -47.97 -31.38 -16.43
C GLY A 13 -48.36 -31.00 -14.98
N GLU A 14 -48.89 -29.79 -14.72
CA GLU A 14 -50.33 -29.38 -14.58
C GLU A 14 -50.92 -29.69 -13.17
N THR A 15 -51.16 -28.72 -12.25
CA THR A 15 -52.17 -27.63 -12.09
C THR A 15 -53.53 -28.02 -11.47
N ASP A 16 -53.90 -27.34 -10.37
CA ASP A 16 -55.27 -27.00 -9.89
C ASP A 16 -55.14 -26.09 -8.62
N GLN A 17 -55.98 -25.14 -8.20
CA GLN A 17 -57.25 -24.55 -8.67
C GLN A 17 -57.52 -23.21 -7.91
N GLN A 18 -58.57 -22.47 -8.32
CA GLN A 18 -58.96 -21.05 -8.09
C GLN A 18 -59.38 -20.58 -6.66
N HIS A 19 -59.27 -19.27 -6.35
CA HIS A 19 -60.38 -18.42 -5.86
C HIS A 19 -60.05 -16.90 -5.82
N ALA A 20 -61.06 -16.04 -6.05
CA ALA A 20 -61.00 -14.57 -6.07
C ALA A 20 -61.48 -13.94 -4.74
N GLY A 21 -60.98 -12.75 -4.39
CA GLY A 21 -61.49 -11.95 -3.27
C GLY A 21 -60.65 -10.72 -2.94
N ASP A 22 -61.34 -9.58 -2.80
CA ASP A 22 -60.93 -8.18 -2.72
C ASP A 22 -60.23 -7.77 -1.40
N SER A 23 -59.66 -6.55 -1.38
CA SER A 23 -59.25 -5.68 -0.23
C SER A 23 -57.74 -5.53 0.06
N SER A 24 -57.21 -4.37 -0.33
CA SER A 24 -56.03 -3.67 0.23
C SER A 24 -56.28 -3.36 1.75
N PRO A 25 -55.28 -3.05 2.62
CA PRO A 25 -53.97 -2.50 2.29
C PRO A 25 -52.76 -2.93 3.15
N SER A 26 -51.61 -2.43 2.69
CA SER A 26 -50.53 -1.85 3.50
C SER A 26 -49.25 -2.68 3.63
N ALA A 27 -48.17 -2.00 3.22
CA ALA A 27 -46.76 -2.22 3.54
C ALA A 27 -46.20 -3.62 3.22
N THR A 28 -45.41 -3.69 2.15
CA THR A 28 -43.94 -3.81 2.19
C THR A 28 -43.45 -4.21 0.79
N GLU A 29 -42.24 -3.76 0.45
CA GLU A 29 -41.39 -4.31 -0.60
C GLU A 29 -41.64 -3.82 -2.03
N GLN A 30 -40.80 -2.88 -2.46
CA GLN A 30 -40.29 -2.94 -3.83
C GLN A 30 -38.79 -2.70 -3.82
N ALA A 31 -38.09 -3.82 -3.94
CA ALA A 31 -36.72 -3.87 -4.39
C ALA A 31 -36.59 -3.12 -5.73
N THR A 32 -35.60 -2.24 -5.83
CA THR A 32 -34.84 -2.12 -7.07
C THR A 32 -33.37 -2.31 -6.72
N VAL A 33 -32.87 -3.44 -7.22
CA VAL A 33 -31.50 -3.89 -7.14
C VAL A 33 -30.65 -3.17 -8.19
N ALA A 34 -29.40 -2.94 -7.80
CA ALA A 34 -28.21 -2.81 -8.64
C ALA A 34 -28.07 -1.55 -9.52
N ASP A 35 -27.23 -0.62 -9.06
CA ASP A 35 -25.90 -0.53 -9.66
C ASP A 35 -24.86 -0.19 -8.58
N SER A 36 -24.46 -1.22 -7.83
CA SER A 36 -23.30 -1.11 -6.94
C SER A 36 -22.07 -1.40 -7.78
N ALA A 37 -21.53 -0.35 -8.39
CA ALA A 37 -20.18 -0.37 -8.93
C ALA A 37 -19.21 -0.54 -7.75
N THR A 38 -19.01 -1.78 -7.33
CA THR A 38 -17.93 -2.16 -6.41
C THR A 38 -16.63 -2.00 -7.18
N MET A 39 -16.00 -0.84 -7.02
CA MET A 39 -14.60 -0.61 -7.39
C MET A 39 -13.73 -0.84 -6.15
N PRO A 40 -12.50 -1.37 -6.31
CA PRO A 40 -11.75 -1.98 -5.22
C PRO A 40 -11.25 -0.95 -4.21
N ASP A 41 -11.39 -1.30 -2.93
CA ASP A 41 -11.00 -0.56 -1.72
C ASP A 41 -9.57 0.03 -1.77
N SER A 42 -8.68 -0.58 -2.58
CA SER A 42 -7.29 -0.12 -2.72
C SER A 42 -7.14 1.23 -3.43
N ALA A 43 -8.08 1.65 -4.29
CA ALA A 43 -7.96 2.93 -5.00
C ALA A 43 -8.37 4.12 -4.12
N TYR A 44 -9.30 3.90 -3.18
CA TYR A 44 -9.81 4.92 -2.27
C TYR A 44 -8.85 5.16 -1.09
N SER A 45 -8.26 4.10 -0.52
CA SER A 45 -7.22 4.19 0.53
C SER A 45 -6.03 5.04 0.08
N ASN A 46 -5.52 4.77 -1.12
CA ASN A 46 -4.32 5.43 -1.62
C ASN A 46 -4.51 6.93 -1.89
N THR A 47 -5.74 7.41 -2.18
CA THR A 47 -5.93 8.83 -2.52
C THR A 47 -5.60 9.73 -1.33
N GLY A 48 -5.99 9.33 -0.12
CA GLY A 48 -5.66 10.05 1.11
C GLY A 48 -4.16 10.07 1.39
N ALA A 49 -3.51 8.89 1.35
CA ALA A 49 -2.08 8.76 1.59
C ALA A 49 -1.23 9.51 0.55
N ILE A 50 -1.65 9.55 -0.71
CA ILE A 50 -0.99 10.34 -1.76
C ILE A 50 -1.05 11.83 -1.43
N VAL A 51 -2.23 12.36 -1.09
CA VAL A 51 -2.40 13.78 -0.78
C VAL A 51 -1.60 14.15 0.48
N ALA A 52 -1.66 13.31 1.53
CA ALA A 52 -0.87 13.50 2.74
C ALA A 52 0.64 13.50 2.43
N THR A 53 1.10 12.57 1.60
CA THR A 53 2.51 12.48 1.17
C THR A 53 2.92 13.71 0.37
N GLN A 54 2.12 14.14 -0.61
CA GLN A 54 2.41 15.33 -1.39
C GLN A 54 2.50 16.58 -0.52
N ALA A 55 1.59 16.74 0.45
CA ALA A 55 1.66 17.83 1.42
C ALA A 55 2.93 17.75 2.28
N ALA A 56 3.24 16.56 2.80
CA ALA A 56 4.44 16.33 3.60
C ALA A 56 5.72 16.66 2.82
N LEU A 57 5.87 16.16 1.59
CA LEU A 57 7.05 16.41 0.76
C LEU A 57 7.20 17.90 0.40
N ARG A 58 6.10 18.61 0.12
CA ARG A 58 6.14 20.06 -0.13
C ARG A 58 6.56 20.85 1.11
N MET A 59 6.20 20.38 2.30
CA MET A 59 6.62 21.01 3.56
C MET A 59 8.08 20.69 3.90
N ILE A 60 8.47 19.41 3.86
CA ILE A 60 9.82 18.94 4.21
C ILE A 60 10.87 19.56 3.29
N TYR A 61 10.57 19.65 1.98
CA TYR A 61 11.50 20.14 0.97
C TYR A 61 11.13 21.53 0.43
N ALA A 62 10.36 22.32 1.19
CA ALA A 62 9.86 23.63 0.75
C ALA A 62 10.96 24.56 0.24
N ASP A 63 12.06 24.65 0.99
CA ASP A 63 13.17 25.55 0.67
C ASP A 63 13.95 25.08 -0.56
N ASP A 64 14.17 23.78 -0.69
CA ASP A 64 14.88 23.19 -1.83
C ASP A 64 14.07 23.30 -3.12
N LEU A 65 12.74 23.14 -3.02
CA LEU A 65 11.81 23.39 -4.12
C LEU A 65 11.84 24.86 -4.56
N LYS A 66 11.79 25.81 -3.61
CA LYS A 66 11.86 27.26 -3.91
C LYS A 66 13.17 27.65 -4.56
N LYS A 67 14.29 27.06 -4.13
CA LYS A 67 15.63 27.30 -4.68
C LYS A 67 15.87 26.54 -5.99
N GLY A 68 14.94 25.69 -6.43
CA GLY A 68 15.08 24.89 -7.64
C GLY A 68 16.15 23.80 -7.55
N LEU A 69 16.48 23.34 -6.33
CA LEU A 69 17.51 22.31 -6.12
C LEU A 69 17.02 20.91 -6.47
N ILE A 70 15.71 20.67 -6.36
CA ILE A 70 15.08 19.39 -6.75
C ILE A 70 14.74 19.45 -8.24
N ASP A 71 15.51 18.73 -9.03
CA ASP A 71 15.32 18.59 -10.47
C ASP A 71 13.98 17.88 -10.80
N SER A 72 13.50 18.04 -12.03
CA SER A 72 12.20 17.50 -12.44
C SER A 72 12.11 15.98 -12.36
N ALA A 73 13.20 15.25 -12.61
CA ALA A 73 13.21 13.79 -12.53
C ALA A 73 13.19 13.29 -11.08
N SER A 74 13.63 14.11 -10.13
CA SER A 74 13.54 13.82 -8.68
C SER A 74 12.20 14.19 -8.05
N ARG A 75 11.22 14.73 -8.81
CA ARG A 75 9.89 15.13 -8.30
C ARG A 75 8.88 13.99 -8.40
N THR A 76 9.32 12.78 -8.08
CA THR A 76 8.48 11.58 -8.08
C THR A 76 8.73 10.74 -6.84
N PHE A 77 7.70 10.00 -6.42
CA PHE A 77 7.76 9.12 -5.26
C PHE A 77 6.89 7.87 -5.46
N SER A 78 7.15 6.85 -4.68
CA SER A 78 6.28 5.69 -4.50
C SER A 78 5.82 5.61 -3.05
N ILE A 79 4.69 4.96 -2.79
CA ILE A 79 4.20 4.75 -1.42
C ILE A 79 3.84 3.29 -1.18
N PHE A 80 3.93 2.89 0.08
CA PHE A 80 3.37 1.65 0.61
C PHE A 80 2.76 1.93 1.98
N GLU A 81 1.47 1.66 2.12
CA GLU A 81 0.73 1.86 3.38
C GLU A 81 0.77 0.57 4.21
N THR A 82 1.10 0.68 5.49
CA THR A 82 1.08 -0.44 6.42
C THR A 82 1.01 0.07 7.85
N ASP A 83 0.27 -0.64 8.70
CA ASP A 83 0.26 -0.36 10.14
C ASP A 83 1.56 -0.92 10.76
N LEU A 84 2.51 -0.03 11.08
CA LEU A 84 3.79 -0.43 11.66
C LEU A 84 3.71 -0.54 13.17
N ASN A 85 2.76 0.13 13.82
CA ASN A 85 2.69 0.23 15.28
C ASN A 85 1.51 -0.56 15.90
N ASN A 86 0.66 -1.15 15.04
CA ASN A 86 -0.58 -1.88 15.33
C ASN A 86 -1.65 -1.04 16.05
N ASP A 87 -1.73 0.26 15.77
CA ASP A 87 -2.74 1.17 16.33
C ASP A 87 -4.02 1.28 15.48
N GLY A 88 -4.08 0.56 14.35
CA GLY A 88 -5.20 0.57 13.41
C GLY A 88 -5.12 1.69 12.36
N LYS A 89 -4.08 2.53 12.38
CA LYS A 89 -3.81 3.54 11.35
C LYS A 89 -2.53 3.17 10.59
N SER A 90 -2.63 3.13 9.28
CA SER A 90 -1.46 2.81 8.46
C SER A 90 -0.49 3.98 8.39
N GLU A 91 0.78 3.72 8.69
CA GLU A 91 1.88 4.58 8.29
C GLU A 91 2.11 4.50 6.77
N ILE A 92 2.72 5.56 6.24
CA ILE A 92 3.05 5.68 4.83
C ILE A 92 4.57 5.58 4.70
N LEU A 93 5.03 4.49 4.10
CA LEU A 93 6.40 4.35 3.63
C LEU A 93 6.50 5.06 2.28
N VAL A 94 7.45 5.98 2.14
CA VAL A 94 7.60 6.80 0.93
C VAL A 94 8.99 6.58 0.34
N GLY A 95 9.06 6.02 -0.87
CA GLY A 95 10.29 5.85 -1.62
C GLY A 95 10.53 7.06 -2.52
N LEU A 96 11.61 7.80 -2.25
CA LEU A 96 12.01 8.93 -3.09
C LEU A 96 12.96 8.45 -4.19
N SER A 97 12.87 9.11 -5.34
CA SER A 97 13.57 8.71 -6.57
C SER A 97 14.26 9.91 -7.23
N GLY A 98 15.21 9.64 -8.13
CA GLY A 98 16.00 10.68 -8.80
C GLY A 98 17.29 11.06 -8.06
N SER A 99 18.19 11.74 -8.78
CA SER A 99 19.55 12.04 -8.30
C SER A 99 19.61 12.95 -7.08
N TYR A 100 18.54 13.70 -6.80
CA TYR A 100 18.45 14.50 -5.58
C TYR A 100 18.36 13.63 -4.33
N PHE A 101 17.65 12.50 -4.42
CA PHE A 101 17.36 11.61 -3.29
C PHE A 101 18.16 10.31 -3.29
N CYS A 102 18.77 9.96 -4.42
CA CYS A 102 19.49 8.72 -4.64
C CYS A 102 20.92 8.97 -5.11
N GLY A 103 21.87 8.21 -4.54
CA GLY A 103 23.26 8.16 -4.96
C GLY A 103 23.82 6.75 -4.89
N SER A 104 25.14 6.62 -4.94
CA SER A 104 25.82 5.30 -4.91
C SER A 104 25.64 4.52 -3.60
N GLY A 105 25.23 5.19 -2.52
CA GLY A 105 24.91 4.56 -1.24
C GLY A 105 23.46 4.08 -1.12
N GLY A 106 22.61 4.36 -2.10
CA GLY A 106 21.17 4.11 -2.05
C GLY A 106 20.34 5.39 -2.09
N CYS A 107 19.04 5.22 -1.84
CA CYS A 107 18.02 6.24 -1.91
C CYS A 107 17.57 6.70 -0.51
N THR A 108 16.74 7.74 -0.50
CA THR A 108 16.04 8.23 0.68
C THR A 108 14.64 7.62 0.76
N ILE A 109 14.30 7.09 1.93
CA ILE A 109 12.96 6.64 2.30
C ILE A 109 12.45 7.48 3.47
N LEU A 110 11.17 7.85 3.44
CA LEU A 110 10.49 8.46 4.58
C LEU A 110 9.51 7.46 5.20
N VAL A 111 9.36 7.54 6.51
CA VAL A 111 8.23 6.95 7.24
C VAL A 111 7.38 8.10 7.74
N LEU A 112 6.12 8.15 7.31
CA LEU A 112 5.16 9.17 7.70
C LEU A 112 4.01 8.53 8.48
N SER A 113 3.35 9.28 9.38
CA SER A 113 2.08 8.86 9.96
C SER A 113 0.98 8.80 8.89
N SER A 114 -0.19 8.23 9.24
CA SER A 114 -1.39 8.26 8.39
C SER A 114 -1.80 9.67 7.95
N GLU A 115 -1.48 10.69 8.75
CA GLU A 115 -1.74 12.11 8.42
C GLU A 115 -0.56 12.81 7.71
N GLY A 116 0.48 12.09 7.32
CA GLY A 116 1.65 12.64 6.62
C GLY A 116 2.67 13.33 7.53
N LYS A 117 2.61 13.14 8.85
CA LYS A 117 3.63 13.70 9.75
C LYS A 117 4.92 12.88 9.68
N PRO A 118 6.10 13.50 9.57
CA PRO A 118 7.36 12.75 9.47
C PRO A 118 7.68 12.03 10.78
N ILE A 119 7.92 10.72 10.69
CA ILE A 119 8.38 9.86 11.80
C ILE A 119 9.87 9.56 11.63
N SER A 120 10.30 9.22 10.41
CA SER A 120 11.70 8.88 10.14
C SER A 120 12.12 9.27 8.73
N THR A 121 13.37 9.67 8.60
CA THR A 121 14.07 9.82 7.32
C THR A 121 15.25 8.86 7.33
N ILE A 122 15.26 7.95 6.36
CA ILE A 122 16.24 6.89 6.25
C ILE A 122 16.95 7.10 4.92
N THR A 123 18.27 7.30 4.97
CA THR A 123 19.11 7.47 3.79
C THR A 123 20.00 6.25 3.61
N VAL A 124 20.70 6.15 2.47
CA VAL A 124 21.67 5.08 2.20
C VAL A 124 21.00 3.70 2.23
N THR A 125 19.80 3.60 1.67
CA THR A 125 19.01 2.36 1.61
C THR A 125 18.58 2.02 0.19
N GLU A 126 18.61 0.74 -0.14
CA GLU A 126 18.17 0.18 -1.42
C GLU A 126 16.76 -0.42 -1.24
N PRO A 127 15.77 -0.05 -2.06
CA PRO A 127 14.48 -0.76 -2.08
C PRO A 127 14.64 -2.17 -2.68
N PRO A 128 13.78 -3.14 -2.31
CA PRO A 128 12.66 -3.01 -1.38
C PRO A 128 13.12 -2.99 0.09
N LEU A 129 12.30 -2.39 0.94
CA LEU A 129 12.37 -2.65 2.39
C LEU A 129 11.45 -3.82 2.75
N ILE A 130 11.81 -4.62 3.74
CA ILE A 130 10.99 -5.77 4.16
C ILE A 130 10.47 -5.53 5.57
N ILE A 131 9.16 -5.70 5.76
CA ILE A 131 8.52 -5.60 7.07
C ILE A 131 8.78 -6.91 7.83
N ALA A 132 9.48 -6.84 8.97
CA ALA A 132 9.81 -8.02 9.75
C ALA A 132 8.57 -8.54 10.51
N SER A 133 8.63 -9.81 10.91
CA SER A 133 7.66 -10.39 11.83
C SER A 133 7.86 -9.95 13.29
N THR A 134 9.05 -9.42 13.61
CA THR A 134 9.40 -8.90 14.94
C THR A 134 8.98 -7.45 15.12
N ASN A 135 8.82 -7.05 16.38
CA ASN A 135 8.52 -5.68 16.77
C ASN A 135 9.47 -5.25 17.90
N THR A 136 9.88 -3.98 17.88
CA THR A 136 10.64 -3.32 18.94
C THR A 136 9.93 -2.03 19.34
N ASN A 137 9.75 -1.80 20.64
CA ASN A 137 9.08 -0.60 21.16
C ASN A 137 7.67 -0.37 20.58
N GLY A 138 6.94 -1.46 20.29
CA GLY A 138 5.59 -1.42 19.70
C GLY A 138 5.56 -1.35 18.17
N TRP A 139 6.68 -1.07 17.52
CA TRP A 139 6.77 -0.89 16.07
C TRP A 139 7.40 -2.10 15.37
N LYS A 140 6.93 -2.45 14.17
CA LYS A 140 7.47 -3.52 13.32
C LYS A 140 8.94 -3.21 13.01
N ASP A 141 9.83 -4.18 13.19
CA ASP A 141 11.20 -3.99 12.73
C ASP A 141 11.24 -3.98 11.19
N LEU A 142 12.21 -3.27 10.62
CA LEU A 142 12.38 -3.15 9.17
C LEU A 142 13.72 -3.75 8.74
N PHE A 143 13.70 -4.67 7.78
CA PHE A 143 14.92 -5.01 7.06
C PHE A 143 15.14 -3.97 5.96
N LEU A 144 16.28 -3.31 6.04
CA LEU A 144 16.75 -2.32 5.07
C LEU A 144 18.00 -2.85 4.39
N GLN A 145 18.10 -2.65 3.09
CA GLN A 145 19.29 -3.03 2.34
C GLN A 145 20.23 -1.83 2.20
N SER A 146 21.53 -2.03 2.40
CA SER A 146 22.55 -1.02 2.16
C SER A 146 23.79 -1.69 1.60
N ARG A 147 24.24 -1.26 0.41
CA ARG A 147 25.37 -1.89 -0.32
C ARG A 147 25.19 -3.40 -0.46
N GLY A 148 23.98 -3.83 -0.83
CA GLY A 148 23.62 -5.24 -1.01
C GLY A 148 23.57 -6.08 0.27
N LYS A 149 23.67 -5.48 1.47
CA LYS A 149 23.58 -6.18 2.76
C LYS A 149 22.31 -5.81 3.50
N TRP A 150 21.71 -6.78 4.17
CA TRP A 150 20.53 -6.58 5.01
C TRP A 150 20.93 -6.10 6.40
N HIS A 151 20.18 -5.12 6.90
CA HIS A 151 20.30 -4.57 8.24
C HIS A 151 18.92 -4.53 8.90
N LEU A 152 18.85 -4.91 10.16
CA LEU A 152 17.59 -4.88 10.91
C LEU A 152 17.47 -3.57 11.68
N ALA A 153 16.65 -2.66 11.16
CA ALA A 153 16.31 -1.39 11.78
C ALA A 153 15.19 -1.58 12.80
N ARG A 154 15.46 -1.18 14.04
CA ARG A 154 14.53 -1.26 15.16
C ARG A 154 14.13 0.14 15.57
N TYR A 155 12.85 0.35 15.85
CA TYR A 155 12.37 1.64 16.33
C TYR A 155 12.92 1.92 17.73
N ASP A 156 13.49 3.11 17.97
CA ASP A 156 14.13 3.47 19.24
C ASP A 156 13.17 4.08 20.28
N GLY A 157 11.88 4.13 19.97
CA GLY A 157 10.84 4.82 20.74
C GLY A 157 10.49 6.20 20.18
N LYS A 158 11.27 6.72 19.22
CA LYS A 158 11.04 8.00 18.54
C LYS A 158 11.14 7.90 17.02
N LYS A 159 12.05 7.07 16.50
CA LYS A 159 12.30 6.90 15.06
C LYS A 159 13.03 5.58 14.76
N TYR A 160 13.07 5.22 13.48
CA TYR A 160 14.02 4.25 12.96
C TYR A 160 15.41 4.89 12.77
N PRO A 161 16.50 4.09 12.80
CA PRO A 161 17.84 4.56 12.47
C PRO A 161 17.88 5.21 11.08
N SER A 162 18.50 6.39 10.99
CA SER A 162 18.49 7.19 9.76
C SER A 162 19.46 6.70 8.68
N ASN A 163 20.36 5.78 9.00
CA ASN A 163 21.35 5.24 8.07
C ASN A 163 21.59 3.75 8.40
N PRO A 164 21.13 2.80 7.58
CA PRO A 164 21.31 1.38 7.84
C PRO A 164 22.76 0.92 7.70
N SER A 165 23.62 1.63 6.94
CA SER A 165 25.03 1.22 6.72
C SER A 165 25.90 1.20 7.99
N VAL A 166 25.47 1.87 9.06
CA VAL A 166 26.15 1.85 10.36
C VAL A 166 25.59 0.80 11.32
N LEU A 167 24.50 0.12 10.94
CA LEU A 167 23.92 -0.96 11.73
C LEU A 167 24.70 -2.26 11.50
N PRO A 168 24.71 -3.18 12.47
CA PRO A 168 25.19 -4.54 12.23
C PRO A 168 24.47 -5.19 11.04
N VAL A 169 25.22 -5.94 10.24
CA VAL A 169 24.64 -6.77 9.19
C VAL A 169 23.77 -7.85 9.84
N ALA A 170 22.56 -8.03 9.35
CA ALA A 170 21.67 -9.08 9.79
C ALA A 170 22.33 -10.45 9.54
N LYS A 171 22.19 -11.35 10.51
CA LYS A 171 22.79 -12.70 10.41
C LYS A 171 22.19 -13.52 9.28
N GLU A 172 20.93 -13.25 8.96
CA GLU A 172 20.16 -13.94 7.95
C GLU A 172 19.44 -12.91 7.07
N ALA A 173 19.22 -13.28 5.81
CA ALA A 173 18.38 -12.51 4.91
C ALA A 173 16.91 -12.64 5.34
N PRO A 174 16.07 -11.61 5.07
CA PRO A 174 14.64 -11.70 5.33
C PRO A 174 14.00 -12.85 4.54
N ALA A 175 13.07 -13.56 5.19
CA ALA A 175 12.34 -14.65 4.54
C ALA A 175 11.54 -14.12 3.33
N ALA A 176 11.50 -14.91 2.25
CA ALA A 176 10.84 -14.51 0.99
C ALA A 176 9.32 -14.30 1.13
N THR A 177 8.71 -14.84 2.17
CA THR A 177 7.27 -14.70 2.48
C THR A 177 6.90 -13.39 3.17
N LEU A 178 7.89 -12.62 3.64
CA LEU A 178 7.65 -11.34 4.29
C LEU A 178 7.25 -10.26 3.29
N THR A 179 6.44 -9.31 3.74
CA THR A 179 5.93 -8.21 2.93
C THR A 179 7.07 -7.33 2.42
N ARG A 180 7.13 -7.18 1.09
CA ARG A 180 8.05 -6.27 0.39
C ARG A 180 7.35 -4.94 0.17
N ALA A 181 7.89 -3.88 0.76
CA ALA A 181 7.41 -2.52 0.56
C ALA A 181 8.38 -1.74 -0.34
N LEU A 182 7.82 -0.85 -1.15
CA LEU A 182 8.56 -0.01 -2.11
C LEU A 182 9.40 -0.81 -3.11
N ASP A 183 8.93 -1.98 -3.51
CA ASP A 183 9.58 -2.81 -4.53
C ASP A 183 9.58 -2.08 -5.89
N PRO A 184 10.74 -1.77 -6.49
CA PRO A 184 10.82 -1.04 -7.76
C PRO A 184 10.06 -1.71 -8.91
N ASP A 185 9.97 -3.05 -8.89
CA ASP A 185 9.31 -3.81 -9.96
C ASP A 185 7.78 -3.77 -9.86
N HIS A 186 7.26 -3.40 -8.68
CA HIS A 186 5.82 -3.49 -8.36
C HIS A 186 5.22 -2.15 -7.88
N SER A 187 6.05 -1.16 -7.58
CA SER A 187 5.60 0.12 -7.03
C SER A 187 5.21 1.11 -8.12
N LYS A 188 4.00 1.68 -8.00
CA LYS A 188 3.55 2.74 -8.89
C LYS A 188 4.19 4.06 -8.49
N VAL A 189 4.96 4.64 -9.40
CA VAL A 189 5.54 5.97 -9.25
C VAL A 189 4.45 7.04 -9.42
N LYS A 190 4.53 8.08 -8.61
CA LYS A 190 3.57 9.18 -8.52
C LYS A 190 4.31 10.52 -8.58
N PRO A 191 3.73 11.55 -9.19
CA PRO A 191 4.34 12.87 -9.23
C PRO A 191 4.16 13.60 -7.90
N LEU A 192 5.16 14.41 -7.54
CA LEU A 192 5.10 15.33 -6.42
C LEU A 192 4.06 16.46 -6.62
N PHE A 193 3.71 16.77 -7.87
CA PHE A 193 2.79 17.83 -8.28
C PHE A 193 1.68 17.29 -9.17
#